data_AF-A0A1F2VYL6-F1
#
_entry.id   AF-A0A1F2VYL6-F1
#
_cell.length_a   1.000
_cell.length_b   1.000
_cell.length_c   1.000
_cell.angle_alpha   90.00
_cell.angle_beta   90.00
_cell.angle_gamma   90.00
#
_symmetry.space_group_name_H-M   'P 1'
#
loop_
_entity.id
_entity.type
_entity.pdbx_description
1 polymer ?
#
loop_
_entity_poly.entity_id
_entity_poly.type
_entity_poly.pdbx_seq_one_letter_code
_entity_poly.pdbx_strand_id
1 'polypeptide(L)'
;MALFSRKKIGRPKNPLGYALYRYDNIIKKDLKKVISSILAKKGLNTRRVNFILEGVSGKFDAILDDLSKENLKVDYRSDKIRYMIIDMVNKLKSFFNKAKTNDFNLLRIENDKKSSGIGEVMEIREVIKGKMKDIESDYL
;
A
#
# COMPACT_ATOMS: atom_id res chain seq x y z
N MET A 1 0.96 -8.86 33.68
CA MET A 1 1.32 -7.43 33.69
C MET A 1 1.86 -7.05 32.32
N ALA A 2 1.15 -6.23 31.54
CA ALA A 2 1.67 -5.63 30.31
C ALA A 2 1.79 -4.12 30.58
N LEU A 3 2.95 -3.68 31.10
CA LEU A 3 3.15 -2.34 31.66
C LEU A 3 3.46 -1.24 30.65
N PHE A 4 3.51 -1.54 29.35
CA PHE A 4 3.71 -0.53 28.31
C PHE A 4 2.89 -0.83 27.07
N SER A 5 1.60 -0.46 27.07
CA SER A 5 0.89 -0.29 25.82
C SER A 5 1.44 0.97 25.14
N ARG A 6 2.15 0.82 24.02
CA ARG A 6 2.58 1.95 23.20
C ARG A 6 1.36 2.85 22.93
N LYS A 7 1.41 4.12 23.35
CA LYS A 7 0.42 5.13 22.95
C LYS A 7 0.29 5.04 21.44
N LYS A 8 -0.92 4.78 20.91
CA LYS A 8 -1.18 4.87 19.46
C LYS A 8 -0.79 6.27 19.00
N ILE A 9 0.40 6.41 18.45
CA ILE A 9 0.84 7.68 17.89
C ILE A 9 -0.06 7.91 16.68
N GLY A 10 -0.85 8.98 16.67
CA GLY A 10 -1.76 9.29 15.56
C GLY A 10 -1.03 9.52 14.22
N ARG A 11 0.29 9.72 14.26
CA ARG A 11 1.20 9.85 13.12
C ARG A 11 2.61 9.37 13.50
N PRO A 12 3.13 8.30 12.89
CA PRO A 12 4.50 7.84 13.14
C PRO A 12 5.54 8.93 12.83
N LYS A 13 6.60 9.00 13.64
CA LYS A 13 7.79 9.84 13.44
C LYS A 13 8.82 9.13 12.55
N ASN A 14 8.93 7.81 12.61
CA ASN A 14 9.81 7.06 11.71
C ASN A 14 9.32 7.22 10.25
N PRO A 15 10.17 7.65 9.30
CA PRO A 15 9.79 7.81 7.89
C PRO A 15 9.19 6.54 7.27
N LEU A 16 9.71 5.36 7.59
CA LEU A 16 9.19 4.08 7.10
C LEU A 16 7.82 3.78 7.71
N GLY A 17 7.68 3.97 9.03
CA GLY A 17 6.40 3.83 9.73
C GLY A 17 5.35 4.80 9.19
N TYR A 18 5.76 6.04 8.90
CA TYR A 18 4.89 7.08 8.36
C TYR A 18 4.44 6.76 6.93
N ALA A 19 5.34 6.24 6.09
CA ALA A 19 4.99 5.77 4.75
C ALA A 19 3.97 4.64 4.80
N LEU A 20 4.17 3.62 5.65
CA LEU A 20 3.21 2.53 5.81
C LEU A 20 1.87 3.02 6.38
N TYR A 21 1.90 3.97 7.32
CA TYR A 21 0.69 4.60 7.85
C TYR A 21 -0.13 5.34 6.78
N ARG A 22 0.54 6.12 5.92
CA ARG A 22 -0.13 6.79 4.81
C ARG A 22 -0.71 5.79 3.82
N TYR A 23 0.05 4.77 3.46
CA TYR A 23 -0.42 3.67 2.62
C TYR A 23 -1.68 3.03 3.20
N ASP A 24 -1.66 2.64 4.47
CA ASP A 24 -2.80 2.03 5.16
C ASP A 24 -4.04 2.93 5.19
N ASN A 25 -3.83 4.24 5.35
CA ASN A 25 -4.93 5.21 5.31
C ASN A 25 -5.54 5.34 3.92
N ILE A 26 -4.73 5.34 2.86
CA ILE A 26 -5.21 5.34 1.48
C ILE A 26 -6.05 4.09 1.22
N ILE A 27 -5.56 2.91 1.62
CA ILE A 27 -6.29 1.64 1.49
C ILE A 27 -7.63 1.71 2.24
N LYS A 28 -7.64 2.19 3.49
CA LYS A 28 -8.84 2.18 4.34
C LYS A 28 -9.88 3.24 3.99
N LYS A 29 -9.45 4.42 3.53
CA LYS A 29 -10.35 5.55 3.27
C LYS A 29 -10.74 5.65 1.81
N ASP A 30 -9.75 5.65 0.92
CA ASP A 30 -9.96 5.95 -0.50
C ASP A 30 -10.29 4.69 -1.29
N LEU A 31 -9.55 3.60 -1.06
CA LEU A 31 -9.66 2.38 -1.85
C LEU A 31 -10.57 1.30 -1.25
N LYS A 32 -11.02 1.44 0.00
CA LYS A 32 -11.77 0.39 0.71
C LYS A 32 -12.97 -0.12 -0.11
N LYS A 33 -13.78 0.81 -0.62
CA LYS A 33 -14.97 0.47 -1.43
C LYS A 33 -14.61 -0.14 -2.78
N VAL A 34 -13.53 0.34 -3.41
CA VAL A 34 -13.06 -0.17 -4.70
C VAL A 34 -12.57 -1.61 -4.52
N ILE A 35 -11.67 -1.85 -3.57
CA ILE A 35 -11.12 -3.17 -3.25
C ILE A 35 -12.24 -4.14 -2.84
N SER A 36 -13.16 -3.73 -1.97
CA SER A 36 -14.26 -4.61 -1.55
C SER A 36 -15.18 -4.98 -2.71
N SER A 37 -15.43 -4.05 -3.64
CA SER A 37 -16.28 -4.31 -4.80
C SER A 37 -15.58 -5.20 -5.82
N ILE A 38 -14.27 -5.01 -6.00
CA ILE A 38 -13.42 -5.89 -6.81
C ILE A 38 -13.45 -7.31 -6.23
N LEU A 39 -13.16 -7.48 -4.94
CA LEU A 39 -13.18 -8.79 -4.29
C LEU A 39 -14.58 -9.46 -4.34
N ALA A 40 -15.64 -8.67 -4.23
CA ALA A 40 -17.02 -9.16 -4.33
C ALA A 40 -17.51 -9.37 -5.77
N LYS A 41 -16.66 -9.17 -6.80
CA LYS A 41 -16.99 -9.27 -8.23
C LYS A 41 -18.22 -8.43 -8.63
N LYS A 42 -18.43 -7.30 -7.95
CA LYS A 42 -19.55 -6.39 -8.22
C LYS A 42 -19.19 -5.41 -9.32
N GLY A 43 -20.18 -5.07 -10.14
CA GLY A 43 -20.06 -4.00 -11.13
C GLY A 43 -19.66 -2.68 -10.47
N LEU A 44 -18.65 -2.02 -11.04
CA LEU A 44 -18.12 -0.76 -10.57
C LEU A 44 -18.45 0.37 -11.55
N ASN A 45 -18.77 1.55 -11.01
CA ASN A 45 -18.88 2.75 -11.85
C ASN A 45 -17.47 3.21 -12.25
N THR A 46 -17.06 2.87 -13.46
CA THR A 46 -15.70 3.11 -13.99
C THR A 46 -15.27 4.56 -13.91
N ARG A 47 -16.16 5.53 -14.21
CA ARG A 47 -15.86 6.97 -14.11
C ARG A 47 -15.51 7.38 -12.67
N ARG A 48 -16.32 6.94 -11.70
CA ARG A 48 -16.10 7.25 -10.29
C ARG A 48 -14.83 6.59 -9.77
N VAL A 49 -14.57 5.34 -10.15
CA VAL A 49 -13.36 4.62 -9.74
C VAL A 49 -12.12 5.27 -10.34
N ASN A 50 -12.13 5.66 -11.62
CA ASN A 50 -11.00 6.34 -12.25
C ASN A 50 -10.62 7.63 -11.54
N PHE A 51 -11.60 8.46 -11.16
CA PHE A 51 -11.35 9.68 -10.41
C PHE A 51 -10.69 9.40 -9.04
N ILE A 52 -11.16 8.37 -8.32
CA ILE A 52 -10.56 7.94 -7.05
C ILE A 52 -9.11 7.47 -7.27
N LEU A 53 -8.88 6.67 -8.31
CA LEU A 53 -7.55 6.12 -8.61
C LEU A 53 -6.54 7.20 -9.01
N GLU A 54 -6.95 8.22 -9.75
CA GLU A 54 -6.08 9.35 -10.10
C GLU A 54 -5.66 10.11 -8.83
N GLY A 55 -6.61 10.41 -7.93
CA GLY A 55 -6.30 11.03 -6.64
C GLY A 55 -5.41 10.14 -5.75
N VAL A 56 -5.59 8.82 -5.81
CA VAL A 56 -4.76 7.85 -5.07
C VAL A 56 -3.36 7.72 -5.67
N SER A 57 -3.21 7.76 -6.99
CA SER A 57 -1.90 7.68 -7.65
C SER A 57 -0.99 8.81 -7.17
N GLY A 58 -1.49 10.05 -7.14
CA GLY A 58 -0.71 11.18 -6.62
C GLY A 58 -0.29 11.02 -5.17
N LYS A 59 -1.13 10.41 -4.32
CA LYS A 59 -0.75 10.10 -2.92
C LYS A 59 0.29 8.99 -2.84
N PHE A 60 0.27 8.01 -3.74
CA PHE A 60 1.30 6.98 -3.82
C PHE A 60 2.63 7.55 -4.32
N ASP A 61 2.59 8.44 -5.31
CA ASP A 61 3.79 9.14 -5.80
C ASP A 61 4.47 9.93 -4.67
N ALA A 62 3.69 10.66 -3.87
CA ALA A 62 4.21 11.33 -2.68
C ALA A 62 4.84 10.38 -1.64
N ILE A 63 4.32 9.14 -1.49
CA ILE A 63 4.95 8.13 -0.62
C ILE A 63 6.27 7.66 -1.21
N LEU A 64 6.34 7.43 -2.52
CA LEU A 64 7.53 6.98 -3.21
C LEU A 64 8.63 8.03 -3.18
N ASP A 65 8.29 9.29 -3.40
CA ASP A 65 9.23 10.41 -3.35
C ASP A 65 9.87 10.54 -1.96
N ASP A 66 9.07 10.45 -0.89
CA ASP A 66 9.59 10.49 0.48
C ASP A 66 10.50 9.29 0.83
N LEU A 67 10.32 8.16 0.17
CA LEU A 67 11.13 6.96 0.35
C LEU A 67 12.32 6.87 -0.61
N SER A 68 12.49 7.85 -1.52
CA SER A 68 13.61 7.90 -2.45
C SER A 68 14.95 7.89 -1.70
N LYS A 69 15.99 7.33 -2.35
CA LYS A 69 17.37 7.27 -1.81
C LYS A 69 17.91 8.64 -1.44
N GLU A 70 17.45 9.67 -2.15
CA GLU A 70 17.88 11.05 -1.96
C GLU A 70 17.26 11.67 -0.70
N ASN A 71 16.08 11.20 -0.28
CA ASN A 71 15.31 11.76 0.83
C ASN A 71 15.43 10.99 2.14
N LEU A 72 15.91 9.73 2.10
CA LEU A 72 15.96 8.86 3.28
C LEU A 72 17.29 8.10 3.39
N LYS A 73 18.17 8.56 4.31
CA LYS A 73 19.35 7.82 4.75
C LYS A 73 18.97 6.83 5.86
N VAL A 74 19.12 5.54 5.60
CA VAL A 74 18.73 4.45 6.50
C VAL A 74 19.79 3.36 6.57
N ASP A 75 19.80 2.62 7.67
CA ASP A 75 20.62 1.42 7.84
C ASP A 75 20.13 0.27 6.92
N TYR A 76 20.95 -0.76 6.75
CA TYR A 76 20.66 -1.87 5.81
C TYR A 76 19.33 -2.59 6.07
N ARG A 77 18.91 -2.78 7.34
CA ARG A 77 17.65 -3.49 7.66
C ARG A 77 16.46 -2.61 7.30
N SER A 78 16.54 -1.33 7.63
CA SER A 78 15.56 -0.30 7.22
C SER A 78 15.53 -0.11 5.71
N ASP A 79 16.66 -0.23 5.01
CA ASP A 79 16.75 -0.14 3.56
C ASP A 79 15.99 -1.28 2.87
N LYS A 80 16.10 -2.50 3.40
CA LYS A 80 15.31 -3.65 2.92
C LYS A 80 13.81 -3.41 3.10
N ILE A 81 13.39 -2.84 4.22
CA ILE A 81 11.97 -2.50 4.47
C ILE A 81 11.52 -1.41 3.49
N ARG A 82 12.34 -0.40 3.25
CA ARG A 82 12.09 0.68 2.28
C ARG A 82 11.82 0.13 0.88
N TYR A 83 12.69 -0.75 0.37
CA TYR A 83 12.46 -1.39 -0.93
C TYR A 83 11.17 -2.21 -0.96
N MET A 84 10.85 -2.92 0.13
CA MET A 84 9.59 -3.67 0.20
C MET A 84 8.36 -2.76 0.16
N ILE A 85 8.39 -1.59 0.83
CA ILE A 85 7.30 -0.61 0.75
C ILE A 85 7.17 -0.06 -0.67
N ILE A 86 8.29 0.30 -1.31
CA ILE A 86 8.31 0.79 -2.71
C ILE A 86 7.73 -0.28 -3.66
N ASP A 87 8.17 -1.53 -3.54
CA ASP A 87 7.66 -2.65 -4.33
C ASP A 87 6.15 -2.86 -4.11
N MET A 88 5.69 -2.83 -2.85
CA MET A 88 4.28 -2.95 -2.50
C MET A 88 3.43 -1.85 -3.15
N VAL A 89 3.86 -0.59 -3.08
CA VAL A 89 3.16 0.56 -3.68
C VAL A 89 3.13 0.42 -5.22
N ASN A 90 4.25 0.05 -5.83
CA ASN A 90 4.34 -0.11 -7.29
C ASN A 90 3.48 -1.26 -7.81
N LYS A 91 3.46 -2.41 -7.10
CA LYS A 91 2.57 -3.53 -7.42
C LYS A 91 1.11 -3.13 -7.37
N LEU A 92 0.72 -2.38 -6.35
CA LEU A 92 -0.65 -1.89 -6.23
C LEU A 92 -1.03 -0.89 -7.34
N LYS A 93 -0.13 0.05 -7.67
CA LYS A 93 -0.32 0.96 -8.81
C LYS A 93 -0.49 0.19 -10.13
N SER A 94 0.38 -0.79 -10.37
CA SER A 94 0.33 -1.64 -11.56
C SER A 94 -0.99 -2.42 -11.65
N PHE A 95 -1.44 -2.99 -10.53
CA PHE A 95 -2.74 -3.65 -10.44
C PHE A 95 -3.89 -2.71 -10.84
N PHE A 96 -3.93 -1.49 -10.30
CA PHE A 96 -5.00 -0.54 -10.61
C PHE A 96 -4.94 0.01 -12.03
N ASN A 97 -3.74 0.22 -12.59
CA ASN A 97 -3.59 0.61 -13.99
C ASN A 97 -4.11 -0.47 -14.92
N LYS A 98 -3.82 -1.74 -14.65
CA LYS A 98 -4.37 -2.87 -15.41
C LYS A 98 -5.87 -3.04 -15.19
N ALA A 99 -6.35 -2.79 -13.99
CA ALA A 99 -7.79 -2.79 -13.72
C ALA A 99 -8.50 -1.71 -14.55
N LYS A 100 -7.89 -0.52 -14.67
CA LYS A 100 -8.39 0.56 -15.54
C LYS A 100 -8.41 0.16 -17.01
N THR A 101 -7.36 -0.48 -17.54
CA THR A 101 -7.35 -0.93 -18.94
C THR A 101 -8.35 -2.05 -19.24
N ASN A 102 -8.75 -2.82 -18.23
CA ASN A 102 -9.68 -3.94 -18.35
C ASN A 102 -11.10 -3.62 -17.86
N ASP A 103 -11.46 -2.33 -17.73
CA ASP A 103 -12.77 -1.87 -17.20
C ASP A 103 -13.16 -2.53 -15.86
N PHE A 104 -12.17 -2.80 -15.00
CA PHE A 104 -12.32 -3.47 -13.71
C PHE A 104 -12.92 -4.88 -13.79
N ASN A 105 -12.82 -5.53 -14.95
CA ASN A 105 -13.27 -6.91 -15.12
C ASN A 105 -12.22 -7.89 -14.55
N LEU A 106 -12.48 -8.41 -13.33
CA LEU A 106 -11.57 -9.33 -12.64
C LEU A 106 -11.19 -10.56 -13.45
N LEU A 107 -12.10 -11.12 -14.25
CA LEU A 107 -11.79 -12.32 -15.04
C LEU A 107 -10.70 -12.04 -16.08
N ARG A 108 -10.61 -10.81 -16.58
CA ARG A 108 -9.54 -10.40 -17.49
C ARG A 108 -8.24 -10.04 -16.76
N ILE A 109 -8.34 -9.60 -15.51
CA ILE A 109 -7.21 -9.23 -14.66
C ILE A 109 -6.54 -10.48 -14.06
N GLU A 110 -7.31 -11.44 -13.56
CA GLU A 110 -6.81 -12.70 -12.97
C GLU A 110 -6.20 -13.64 -14.00
N ASN A 111 -6.67 -13.60 -15.26
CA ASN A 111 -6.08 -14.37 -16.35
C ASN A 111 -4.71 -13.84 -16.81
N ASP A 112 -4.33 -12.63 -16.40
CA ASP A 112 -3.00 -12.09 -16.66
C ASP A 112 -2.01 -12.62 -15.62
N LYS A 113 -1.30 -13.71 -15.98
CA LYS A 113 -0.25 -14.34 -15.14
C LYS A 113 0.87 -13.39 -14.69
N LYS A 114 0.97 -12.17 -15.24
CA LYS A 114 1.97 -11.16 -14.88
C LYS A 114 1.49 -10.13 -13.85
N SER A 115 0.21 -10.07 -13.48
CA SER A 115 -0.24 -9.12 -12.45
C SER A 115 -0.23 -9.74 -11.07
N SER A 116 0.58 -9.17 -10.17
CA SER A 116 0.43 -9.37 -8.74
C SER A 116 -1.00 -9.02 -8.33
N GLY A 117 -1.73 -9.99 -7.78
CA GLY A 117 -3.07 -9.77 -7.27
C GLY A 117 -3.06 -8.87 -6.03
N ILE A 118 -4.23 -8.35 -5.65
CA ILE A 118 -4.42 -7.65 -4.37
C ILE A 118 -3.94 -8.52 -3.19
N GLY A 119 -4.10 -9.85 -3.29
CA GLY A 119 -3.63 -10.82 -2.29
C GLY A 119 -2.13 -10.74 -2.04
N GLU A 120 -1.30 -10.76 -3.09
CA GLU A 120 0.16 -10.65 -2.97
C GLU A 120 0.59 -9.33 -2.31
N VAL A 121 -0.08 -8.22 -2.65
CA VAL A 121 0.18 -6.91 -2.02
C VAL A 121 -0.14 -6.95 -0.53
N MET A 122 -1.21 -7.66 -0.12
CA MET A 122 -1.57 -7.85 1.29
C MET A 122 -0.57 -8.73 2.03
N GLU A 123 -0.03 -9.77 1.40
CA GLU A 123 1.02 -10.62 1.98
C GLU A 123 2.31 -9.82 2.22
N ILE A 124 2.76 -9.06 1.22
CA ILE A 124 3.94 -8.19 1.35
C ILE A 124 3.76 -7.21 2.51
N ARG A 125 2.55 -6.65 2.66
CA ARG A 125 2.22 -5.76 3.78
C ARG A 125 2.39 -6.44 5.14
N GLU A 126 1.90 -7.67 5.31
CA GLU A 126 2.05 -8.38 6.58
C GLU A 126 3.53 -8.71 6.88
N VAL A 127 4.32 -9.04 5.86
CA VAL A 127 5.77 -9.24 6.01
C VAL A 127 6.47 -7.92 6.42
N ILE A 128 6.11 -6.79 5.81
CA ILE A 128 6.64 -5.48 6.17
C ILE A 128 6.33 -5.18 7.64
N LYS A 129 5.11 -5.45 8.10
CA LYS A 129 4.74 -5.23 9.51
C LYS A 129 5.57 -6.06 10.47
N GLY A 130 5.80 -7.33 10.16
CA GLY A 130 6.66 -8.20 10.97
C GLY A 130 8.05 -7.58 11.13
N LYS A 131 8.67 -7.21 10.00
CA LYS A 131 10.00 -6.59 9.99
C LYS A 131 10.06 -5.24 10.68
N MET A 132 8.99 -4.45 10.59
CA MET A 132 8.89 -3.16 11.29
C MET A 132 8.81 -3.32 12.82
N LYS A 133 8.18 -4.39 13.31
CA LYS A 133 8.22 -4.71 14.75
C LYS A 133 9.64 -5.06 15.20
N ASP A 134 10.38 -5.80 14.36
CA ASP A 134 11.77 -6.19 14.67
C ASP A 134 12.75 -5.01 14.75
N ILE A 135 12.45 -3.89 14.07
CA ILE A 135 13.22 -2.64 14.16
C ILE A 135 12.58 -1.62 15.12
N GLU A 136 11.69 -2.09 16.00
CA GLU A 136 10.98 -1.29 17.00
C GLU A 136 10.24 -0.06 16.45
N SER A 137 9.79 -0.11 15.18
CA SER A 137 9.09 0.99 14.54
C SER A 137 7.93 1.50 15.40
N ASP A 138 7.79 2.80 15.46
CA ASP A 138 6.81 3.54 16.26
C ASP A 138 5.36 3.49 15.71
N TYR A 139 5.16 2.79 14.59
CA TYR A 139 3.84 2.59 13.99
C TYR A 139 3.16 1.26 14.39
N LEU A 140 3.91 0.25 14.83
CA LEU A 140 3.42 -1.14 14.98
C LEU A 140 3.63 -1.75 16.37
#